data_AF-A0AAV8ZW74-F1
#
_entry.id   AF-A0AAV8ZW74-F1
#
_cell.length_a   1.000
_cell.length_b   1.000
_cell.length_c   1.000
_cell.angle_alpha   90.00
_cell.angle_beta   90.00
_cell.angle_gamma   90.00
#
_symmetry.space_group_name_H-M   'P 1'
#
loop_
_entity.id
_entity.type
_entity.pdbx_description
1 polymer ?
#
loop_
_entity_poly.entity_id
_entity_poly.type
_entity_poly.pdbx_seq_one_letter_code
_entity_poly.pdbx_strand_id
1 'polypeptide(L)'
;MREVEYLRPSLPKLGAKLYKMPYREMQMWSDLTTNPGIMGCVNVWDMKVLRSASGAHFKLQINKKLNWDTIKEKIGPNSRIYIADNHAVTMSCHENADKQNLAELVQTVPVLPYYGVNFRDDNHIVLIVGGETEGISEESYKLASDFKGVRLKIPLSNKVDSLNAGTALGIIVFEIKRQLSMIQEKMADKSDSYNY
;
A
#
# COMPACT_ATOMS: atom_id res chain seq x y z
N MET A 1 15.57 -30.40 -5.60
CA MET A 1 15.59 -30.91 -4.21
C MET A 1 16.50 -30.11 -3.26
N ARG A 2 17.58 -29.45 -3.74
CA ARG A 2 18.55 -28.72 -2.89
C ARG A 2 18.01 -27.55 -2.05
N GLU A 3 16.92 -26.90 -2.49
CA GLU A 3 16.41 -25.67 -1.84
C GLU A 3 15.64 -25.88 -0.53
N VAL A 4 15.22 -27.10 -0.19
CA VAL A 4 14.41 -27.35 1.02
C VAL A 4 15.11 -28.26 2.03
N GLU A 5 16.35 -28.64 1.75
CA GLU A 5 17.15 -29.52 2.59
C GLU A 5 17.54 -28.91 3.93
N TYR A 6 17.64 -27.58 4.00
CA TYR A 6 17.91 -26.85 5.24
C TYR A 6 16.80 -26.99 6.30
N LEU A 7 15.59 -27.44 5.90
CA LEU A 7 14.47 -27.67 6.82
C LEU A 7 14.49 -29.08 7.46
N ARG A 8 15.29 -30.02 6.91
CA ARG A 8 15.37 -31.40 7.42
C ARG A 8 15.75 -31.52 8.91
N PRO A 9 16.66 -30.70 9.48
CA PRO A 9 17.02 -30.80 10.90
C PRO A 9 15.86 -30.50 11.85
N SER A 10 14.87 -29.71 11.41
CA SER A 10 13.73 -29.27 12.22
C SER A 10 12.52 -30.19 12.11
N LEU A 11 12.58 -31.23 11.28
CA LEU A 11 11.46 -32.13 11.03
C LEU A 11 11.58 -33.42 11.85
N PRO A 12 10.44 -34.01 12.28
CA PRO A 12 10.43 -35.30 12.95
C PRO A 12 11.10 -36.39 12.10
N LYS A 13 11.99 -37.18 12.71
CA LYS A 13 12.77 -38.24 12.03
C LYS A 13 11.91 -39.40 11.50
N LEU A 14 10.65 -39.49 11.92
CA LEU A 14 9.71 -40.54 11.52
C LEU A 14 8.40 -39.92 11.03
N GLY A 15 7.92 -40.35 9.85
CA GLY A 15 6.58 -40.03 9.34
C GLY A 15 6.43 -38.79 8.46
N ALA A 16 7.42 -37.89 8.39
CA ALA A 16 7.35 -36.69 7.55
C ALA A 16 8.16 -36.87 6.24
N LYS A 17 7.48 -36.82 5.09
CA LYS A 17 8.11 -36.79 3.76
C LYS A 17 7.95 -35.40 3.15
N LEU A 18 9.05 -34.78 2.73
CA LEU A 18 9.01 -33.48 2.04
C LEU A 18 8.89 -33.69 0.53
N TYR A 19 7.92 -33.02 -0.07
CA TYR A 19 7.76 -32.98 -1.52
C TYR A 19 7.89 -31.53 -1.98
N LYS A 20 8.83 -31.26 -2.90
CA LYS A 20 8.87 -29.99 -3.61
C LYS A 20 7.94 -30.12 -4.80
N MET A 21 6.73 -29.57 -4.70
CA MET A 21 5.77 -29.59 -5.80
C MET A 21 5.82 -28.23 -6.52
N PRO A 22 6.26 -28.18 -7.78
CA PRO A 22 6.20 -26.97 -8.59
C PRO A 22 4.76 -26.49 -8.72
N TYR A 23 4.54 -25.17 -8.70
CA TYR A 23 3.19 -24.58 -8.82
C TYR A 23 2.42 -25.09 -10.05
N ARG A 24 3.13 -25.41 -11.15
CA ARG A 24 2.54 -25.93 -12.39
C ARG A 24 2.06 -27.38 -12.31
N GLU A 25 2.56 -28.16 -11.34
CA GLU A 25 2.20 -29.57 -11.15
C GLU A 25 1.13 -29.76 -10.07
N MET A 26 0.82 -28.71 -9.31
CA MET A 26 -0.23 -28.71 -8.32
C MET A 26 -1.60 -28.65 -9.01
N GLN A 27 -2.20 -29.81 -9.31
CA GLN A 27 -3.62 -29.85 -9.70
C GLN A 27 -4.45 -29.39 -8.49
N MET A 28 -5.07 -28.21 -8.61
CA MET A 28 -6.06 -27.77 -7.63
C MET A 28 -7.28 -28.67 -7.71
N TRP A 29 -7.39 -29.64 -6.81
CA TRP A 29 -8.68 -30.23 -6.47
C TRP A 29 -9.43 -29.21 -5.64
N SER A 30 -10.05 -28.26 -6.33
CA SER A 30 -10.91 -27.25 -5.79
C SER A 30 -12.15 -27.23 -6.67
N ASP A 31 -13.31 -27.59 -6.10
CA ASP A 31 -14.62 -27.42 -6.75
C ASP A 31 -14.97 -25.95 -7.00
N LEU A 32 -14.11 -25.01 -6.56
CA LEU A 32 -14.25 -23.59 -6.82
C LEU A 32 -13.81 -23.26 -8.25
N THR A 33 -14.76 -23.36 -9.19
CA THR A 33 -14.65 -22.73 -10.50
C THR A 33 -14.77 -21.21 -10.32
N THR A 34 -13.65 -20.52 -10.13
CA THR A 34 -13.61 -19.09 -10.49
C THR A 34 -13.54 -19.05 -12.01
N ASN A 35 -14.46 -18.35 -12.68
CA ASN A 35 -14.45 -18.34 -14.14
C ASN A 35 -13.09 -17.79 -14.65
N PRO A 36 -12.45 -18.45 -15.64
CA PRO A 36 -11.29 -17.87 -16.28
C PRO A 36 -11.81 -16.89 -17.32
N GLY A 37 -11.88 -15.60 -17.00
CA GLY A 37 -12.24 -14.64 -18.05
C GLY A 37 -12.53 -13.20 -17.68
N ILE A 38 -12.63 -12.82 -16.40
CA ILE A 38 -12.79 -11.42 -16.04
C ILE A 38 -11.86 -11.11 -14.86
N MET A 39 -10.67 -10.54 -15.14
CA MET A 39 -9.97 -9.70 -14.15
C MET A 39 -10.80 -8.42 -13.98
N GLY A 40 -11.93 -8.56 -13.29
CA GLY A 40 -12.73 -7.44 -12.82
C GLY A 40 -12.24 -7.07 -11.43
N CYS A 41 -12.14 -5.78 -11.15
CA CYS A 41 -11.93 -5.30 -9.79
C CYS A 41 -12.87 -6.04 -8.81
N VAL A 42 -12.31 -6.47 -7.67
CA VAL A 42 -13.04 -7.22 -6.66
C VAL A 42 -14.25 -6.43 -6.15
N ASN A 43 -15.40 -7.10 -6.01
CA ASN A 43 -16.57 -6.48 -5.39
C ASN A 43 -16.37 -6.47 -3.86
N VAL A 44 -16.37 -5.28 -3.25
CA VAL A 44 -16.17 -5.09 -1.80
C VAL A 44 -17.21 -5.81 -0.93
N TRP A 45 -18.37 -6.17 -1.50
CA TRP A 45 -19.44 -6.88 -0.78
C TRP A 45 -19.39 -8.40 -0.95
N ASP A 46 -18.41 -8.93 -1.66
CA ASP A 46 -18.26 -10.38 -1.81
C ASP A 46 -17.87 -11.05 -0.48
N MET A 47 -18.31 -12.28 -0.29
CA MET A 47 -18.10 -13.03 0.97
C MET A 47 -16.63 -13.12 1.38
N LYS A 48 -15.71 -13.27 0.41
CA LYS A 48 -14.27 -13.32 0.67
C LYS A 48 -13.75 -12.00 1.25
N VAL A 49 -14.22 -10.88 0.71
CA VAL A 49 -13.80 -9.54 1.13
C VAL A 49 -14.43 -9.17 2.47
N LEU A 50 -15.72 -9.46 2.66
CA LEU A 50 -16.40 -9.26 3.93
C LEU A 50 -15.73 -10.03 5.07
N ARG A 51 -15.37 -11.30 4.82
CA ARG A 51 -14.65 -12.14 5.76
C ARG A 51 -13.24 -11.59 6.04
N SER A 52 -12.47 -11.22 5.01
CA SER A 52 -11.11 -10.74 5.20
C SER A 52 -11.05 -9.41 5.96
N ALA A 53 -12.00 -8.51 5.72
CA ALA A 53 -12.07 -7.22 6.40
C ALA A 53 -12.79 -7.29 7.76
N SER A 54 -13.25 -8.47 8.19
CA SER A 54 -13.98 -8.67 9.45
C SER A 54 -15.13 -7.67 9.65
N GLY A 55 -15.89 -7.37 8.59
CA GLY A 55 -17.03 -6.45 8.64
C GLY A 55 -16.69 -4.95 8.72
N ALA A 56 -15.43 -4.53 8.57
CA ALA A 56 -15.05 -3.11 8.60
C ALA A 56 -15.79 -2.22 7.58
N HIS A 57 -16.28 -2.82 6.48
CA HIS A 57 -17.10 -2.18 5.45
C HIS A 57 -18.32 -1.43 5.99
N PHE A 58 -18.92 -1.91 7.09
CA PHE A 58 -20.11 -1.29 7.68
C PHE A 58 -19.79 -0.04 8.51
N LYS A 59 -18.53 0.16 8.87
CA LYS A 59 -18.07 1.31 9.68
C LYS A 59 -17.29 2.33 8.87
N LEU A 60 -16.71 1.93 7.74
CA LEU A 60 -15.91 2.79 6.88
C LEU A 60 -16.73 3.29 5.70
N GLN A 61 -16.60 4.58 5.39
CA GLN A 61 -17.19 5.16 4.18
C GLN A 61 -16.36 4.74 2.97
N ILE A 62 -16.93 3.87 2.13
CA ILE A 62 -16.26 3.35 0.94
C ILE A 62 -16.91 3.97 -0.30
N ASN A 63 -16.18 4.86 -0.96
CA ASN A 63 -16.56 5.40 -2.27
C ASN A 63 -15.88 4.59 -3.37
N LYS A 64 -16.64 4.13 -4.37
CA LYS A 64 -16.14 3.27 -5.46
C LYS A 64 -16.26 3.98 -6.80
N LYS A 65 -15.43 3.59 -7.77
CA LYS A 65 -15.50 4.03 -9.17
C LYS A 65 -15.54 5.56 -9.32
N LEU A 66 -14.67 6.25 -8.59
CA LEU A 66 -14.51 7.69 -8.72
C LEU A 66 -13.52 8.00 -9.84
N ASN A 67 -13.83 9.03 -10.63
CA ASN A 67 -12.88 9.61 -11.58
C ASN A 67 -11.93 10.56 -10.84
N TRP A 68 -10.74 10.78 -11.41
CA TRP A 68 -9.74 11.68 -10.83
C TRP A 68 -10.25 13.11 -10.65
N ASP A 69 -11.11 13.60 -11.53
CA ASP A 69 -11.72 14.94 -11.40
C ASP A 69 -12.63 15.02 -10.17
N THR A 70 -13.48 14.02 -9.97
CA THR A 70 -14.35 13.94 -8.77
C THR A 70 -13.53 13.77 -7.49
N ILE A 71 -12.39 13.08 -7.56
CA ILE A 71 -11.45 12.97 -6.44
C ILE A 71 -10.87 14.36 -6.13
N LYS A 72 -10.43 15.12 -7.14
CA LYS A 72 -9.92 16.49 -6.98
C LYS A 72 -10.96 17.42 -6.34
N GLU A 73 -12.22 17.33 -6.73
CA GLU A 73 -13.31 18.12 -6.15
C GLU A 73 -13.58 17.78 -4.67
N LYS A 74 -13.43 16.49 -4.30
CA LYS A 74 -13.62 16.03 -2.91
C LYS A 74 -12.44 16.37 -2.00
N ILE A 75 -11.24 16.45 -2.57
CA ILE A 75 -10.02 16.81 -1.84
C ILE A 75 -10.00 18.32 -1.65
N GLY A 76 -10.05 18.79 -0.41
CA GLY A 76 -9.98 20.22 -0.11
C GLY A 76 -8.64 20.85 -0.54
N PRO A 77 -8.56 22.17 -0.76
CA PRO A 77 -7.36 22.84 -1.26
C PRO A 77 -6.16 22.74 -0.29
N ASN A 78 -6.41 22.51 1.00
CA ASN A 78 -5.38 22.38 2.05
C ASN A 78 -5.00 20.92 2.35
N SER A 79 -5.28 20.00 1.42
CA SER A 79 -4.97 18.59 1.60
C SER A 79 -3.54 18.29 1.24
N ARG A 80 -2.87 17.47 2.04
CA ARG A 80 -1.54 16.94 1.73
C ARG A 80 -1.64 15.54 1.16
N ILE A 81 -0.98 15.33 0.03
CA ILE A 81 -1.02 14.06 -0.70
C ILE A 81 0.26 13.27 -0.45
N TYR A 82 0.07 12.02 -0.07
CA TYR A 82 1.12 11.05 0.17
C TYR A 82 0.92 9.85 -0.74
N ILE A 83 1.97 9.43 -1.43
CA ILE A 83 1.94 8.27 -2.31
C ILE A 83 2.81 7.18 -1.70
N ALA A 84 2.26 6.00 -1.42
CA ALA A 84 3.04 4.84 -1.03
C ALA A 84 3.70 4.23 -2.28
N ASP A 85 4.97 4.58 -2.51
CA ASP A 85 5.71 4.20 -3.71
C ASP A 85 7.02 3.53 -3.31
N ASN A 86 7.25 2.32 -3.84
CA ASN A 86 8.50 1.60 -3.65
C ASN A 86 9.43 1.68 -4.87
N HIS A 87 8.94 2.15 -6.02
CA HIS A 87 9.77 2.30 -7.20
C HIS A 87 10.73 3.49 -7.01
N ALA A 88 12.01 3.18 -6.81
CA ALA A 88 13.03 4.05 -7.37
C ALA A 88 12.78 4.00 -8.87
N VAL A 89 12.42 5.13 -9.50
CA VAL A 89 12.35 5.23 -10.96
C VAL A 89 13.68 4.73 -11.49
N THR A 90 13.68 3.48 -11.93
CA THR A 90 14.88 2.89 -12.49
C THR A 90 14.86 3.43 -13.91
N MET A 91 15.78 4.36 -14.18
CA MET A 91 16.04 4.86 -15.52
C MET A 91 16.63 3.71 -16.36
N SER A 92 15.87 2.66 -16.64
CA SER A 92 16.14 1.80 -17.78
C SER A 92 15.53 2.49 -18.98
N CYS A 93 16.34 3.37 -19.55
CA CYS A 93 16.13 4.05 -20.82
C CYS A 93 15.88 3.01 -21.91
N HIS A 94 15.06 3.37 -22.89
CA HIS A 94 14.60 2.58 -24.05
C HIS A 94 13.39 1.69 -23.76
N GLU A 95 12.21 2.31 -23.78
CA GLU A 95 11.10 1.94 -24.68
C GLU A 95 9.87 2.82 -24.40
N ASN A 96 9.44 3.58 -25.41
CA ASN A 96 8.24 4.45 -25.51
C ASN A 96 8.30 5.86 -24.89
N ALA A 97 7.83 6.85 -25.67
CA ALA A 97 7.76 8.27 -25.31
C ALA A 97 6.87 8.55 -24.07
N ASP A 98 5.83 7.73 -23.86
CA ASP A 98 4.94 7.87 -22.70
C ASP A 98 5.66 7.58 -21.36
N LYS A 99 6.65 6.68 -21.36
CA LYS A 99 7.44 6.39 -20.16
C LYS A 99 8.44 7.48 -19.80
N GLN A 100 8.86 8.31 -20.77
CA GLN A 100 9.74 9.46 -20.51
C GLN A 100 8.99 10.56 -19.76
N ASN A 101 7.79 10.93 -20.20
CA ASN A 101 6.95 11.92 -19.52
C ASN A 101 6.62 11.50 -18.08
N LEU A 102 6.34 10.22 -17.86
CA LEU A 102 6.10 9.68 -16.52
C LEU A 102 7.36 9.79 -15.64
N ALA A 103 8.55 9.50 -16.17
CA ALA A 103 9.79 9.58 -15.41
C ALA A 103 10.10 11.02 -14.95
N GLU A 104 9.86 12.01 -15.82
CA GLU A 104 9.98 13.43 -15.48
C GLU A 104 8.98 13.84 -14.39
N LEU A 105 7.71 13.44 -14.53
CA LEU A 105 6.69 13.73 -13.54
C LEU A 105 6.99 13.09 -12.18
N VAL A 106 7.49 11.86 -12.17
CA VAL A 106 7.83 11.19 -10.90
C VAL A 106 9.02 11.88 -10.23
N GLN A 107 9.94 12.48 -10.99
CA GLN A 107 11.04 13.28 -10.44
C GLN A 107 10.57 14.59 -9.79
N THR A 108 9.43 15.16 -10.20
CA THR A 108 8.91 16.39 -9.57
C THR A 108 8.40 16.15 -8.16
N VAL A 109 7.98 14.92 -7.84
CA VAL A 109 7.46 14.57 -6.51
C VAL A 109 8.57 13.97 -5.65
N PRO A 110 8.96 14.62 -4.54
CA PRO A 110 10.07 14.16 -3.70
C PRO A 110 9.76 12.84 -3.00
N VAL A 111 10.79 12.03 -2.76
CA VAL A 111 10.69 10.77 -2.01
C VAL A 111 11.28 10.96 -0.62
N LEU A 112 10.51 10.60 0.40
CA LEU A 112 10.96 10.58 1.78
C LEU A 112 10.66 9.22 2.42
N PRO A 113 11.50 8.75 3.35
CA PRO A 113 11.15 7.58 4.15
C PRO A 113 9.89 7.88 4.97
N TYR A 114 9.00 6.88 5.11
CA TYR A 114 7.70 7.08 5.78
C TYR A 114 7.81 7.65 7.21
N TYR A 115 8.86 7.29 7.94
CA TYR A 115 9.13 7.78 9.30
C TYR A 115 9.79 9.17 9.36
N GLY A 116 10.27 9.68 8.23
CA GLY A 116 10.94 10.98 8.14
C GLY A 116 9.99 12.15 7.84
N VAL A 117 8.70 11.85 7.66
CA VAL A 117 7.67 12.85 7.35
C VAL A 117 6.93 13.25 8.63
N ASN A 118 6.71 14.55 8.80
CA ASN A 118 5.87 15.06 9.90
C ASN A 118 4.42 15.18 9.42
N PHE A 119 3.60 14.20 9.81
CA PHE A 119 2.17 14.19 9.48
C PHE A 119 1.34 15.12 10.36
N ARG A 120 1.93 15.69 11.42
CA ARG A 120 1.21 16.50 12.41
C ARG A 120 0.81 17.88 11.90
N ASP A 121 1.55 18.39 10.92
CA ASP A 121 1.36 19.75 10.41
C ASP A 121 0.26 19.79 9.32
N ASP A 122 -0.16 18.63 8.81
CA ASP A 122 -1.17 18.54 7.76
C ASP A 122 -2.57 18.32 8.35
N ASN A 123 -3.49 19.24 8.05
CA ASN A 123 -4.88 19.16 8.54
C ASN A 123 -5.70 18.07 7.85
N HIS A 124 -5.41 17.77 6.59
CA HIS A 124 -6.12 16.76 5.81
C HIS A 124 -5.13 15.92 5.01
N ILE A 125 -5.00 14.65 5.40
CA ILE A 125 -4.02 13.71 4.85
C ILE A 125 -4.72 12.80 3.86
N VAL A 126 -4.21 12.76 2.62
CA VAL A 126 -4.66 11.85 1.58
C VAL A 126 -3.54 10.88 1.27
N LEU A 127 -3.78 9.59 1.49
CA LEU A 127 -2.81 8.53 1.20
C LEU A 127 -3.27 7.75 -0.04
N ILE A 128 -2.41 7.70 -1.06
CA ILE A 128 -2.60 6.94 -2.29
C ILE A 128 -1.75 5.67 -2.19
N VAL A 129 -2.38 4.52 -2.43
CA VAL A 129 -1.73 3.20 -2.46
C VAL A 129 -2.02 2.54 -3.80
N GLY A 130 -0.97 2.03 -4.43
CA GLY A 130 -1.05 1.41 -5.75
C GLY A 130 -1.58 -0.02 -5.72
N GLY A 131 -1.96 -0.51 -6.90
CA GLY A 131 -2.29 -1.92 -7.10
C GLY A 131 -1.04 -2.79 -7.05
N GLU A 132 -1.20 -4.07 -6.69
CA GLU A 132 -0.06 -5.01 -6.59
C GLU A 132 0.65 -5.23 -7.93
N THR A 133 -0.09 -5.23 -9.05
CA THR A 133 0.44 -5.54 -10.38
C THR A 133 0.81 -4.28 -11.18
N GLU A 134 -0.06 -3.26 -11.14
CA GLU A 134 0.06 -2.06 -11.97
C GLU A 134 0.75 -0.89 -11.26
N GLY A 135 0.95 -0.98 -9.94
CA GLY A 135 1.58 0.07 -9.15
C GLY A 135 0.72 1.35 -9.05
N ILE A 136 1.39 2.50 -9.13
CA ILE A 136 0.80 3.85 -9.01
C ILE A 136 0.59 4.44 -10.40
N SER A 137 -0.60 4.99 -10.65
CA SER A 137 -0.94 5.59 -11.94
C SER A 137 -0.32 6.98 -12.16
N GLU A 138 -0.20 7.42 -13.42
CA GLU A 138 0.33 8.75 -13.77
C GLU A 138 -0.48 9.89 -13.13
N GLU A 139 -1.81 9.76 -13.11
CA GLU A 139 -2.71 10.78 -12.54
C GLU A 139 -2.47 10.96 -11.04
N SER A 140 -2.02 9.91 -10.34
CA SER A 140 -1.65 9.99 -8.93
C SER A 140 -0.45 10.94 -8.74
N TYR A 141 0.55 10.85 -9.62
CA TYR A 141 1.71 11.74 -9.59
C TYR A 141 1.35 13.15 -10.02
N LYS A 142 0.47 13.34 -11.01
CA LYS A 142 -0.06 14.65 -11.40
C LYS A 142 -0.76 15.31 -10.20
N LEU A 143 -1.63 14.55 -9.53
CA LEU A 143 -2.34 15.02 -8.35
C LEU A 143 -1.37 15.37 -7.20
N ALA A 144 -0.36 14.54 -6.94
CA ALA A 144 0.65 14.88 -5.95
C ALA A 144 1.46 16.13 -6.35
N SER A 145 1.79 16.32 -7.62
CA SER A 145 2.45 17.54 -8.08
C SER A 145 1.58 18.78 -7.86
N ASP A 146 0.28 18.70 -8.18
CA ASP A 146 -0.69 19.79 -7.99
C ASP A 146 -0.82 20.21 -6.51
N PHE A 147 -0.75 19.23 -5.58
CA PHE A 147 -0.96 19.44 -4.13
C PHE A 147 0.32 19.42 -3.30
N LYS A 148 1.50 19.60 -3.92
CA LYS A 148 2.82 19.57 -3.23
C LYS A 148 3.01 18.31 -2.35
N GLY A 149 2.56 17.19 -2.89
CA GLY A 149 2.60 15.89 -2.26
C GLY A 149 4.00 15.31 -2.17
N VAL A 150 4.09 14.17 -1.48
CA VAL A 150 5.34 13.47 -1.20
C VAL A 150 5.16 11.98 -1.43
N ARG A 151 6.18 11.33 -1.96
CA ARG A 151 6.24 9.88 -2.08
C ARG A 151 6.86 9.29 -0.81
N LEU A 152 6.12 8.41 -0.16
CA LEU A 152 6.53 7.69 1.04
C LEU A 152 7.17 6.36 0.65
N LYS A 153 8.41 6.17 1.08
CA LYS A 153 9.13 4.92 0.92
C LYS A 153 9.21 4.14 2.23
N ILE A 154 8.90 2.85 2.18
CA ILE A 154 9.18 1.90 3.27
C ILE A 154 10.51 1.23 2.94
N PRO A 155 11.58 1.42 3.75
CA PRO A 155 12.85 0.75 3.49
C PRO A 155 12.70 -0.77 3.62
N LEU A 156 13.15 -1.49 2.59
CA LEU A 156 13.15 -2.96 2.55
C LEU A 156 14.60 -3.47 2.53
N SER A 157 14.82 -4.62 3.15
CA SER A 157 16.08 -5.36 3.11
C SER A 157 15.92 -6.62 2.23
N ASN A 158 17.04 -7.24 1.82
CA ASN A 158 17.07 -8.57 1.17
C ASN A 158 16.45 -8.68 -0.24
N LYS A 159 16.62 -7.69 -1.10
CA LYS A 159 16.20 -7.75 -2.54
C LYS A 159 14.71 -8.04 -2.75
N VAL A 160 13.86 -7.67 -1.78
CA VAL A 160 12.41 -7.77 -1.92
C VAL A 160 11.92 -6.53 -2.66
N ASP A 161 11.20 -6.74 -3.77
CA ASP A 161 10.78 -5.66 -4.67
C ASP A 161 9.60 -4.83 -4.15
N SER A 162 8.76 -5.36 -3.26
CA SER A 162 7.66 -4.63 -2.61
C SER A 162 7.04 -5.41 -1.45
N LEU A 163 6.27 -4.73 -0.61
CA LEU A 163 5.38 -5.35 0.36
C LEU A 163 3.98 -5.51 -0.23
N ASN A 164 3.19 -6.43 0.33
CA ASN A 164 1.75 -6.47 0.10
C ASN A 164 1.13 -5.08 0.37
N ALA A 165 0.23 -4.63 -0.50
CA ALA A 165 -0.37 -3.30 -0.41
C ALA A 165 -1.09 -3.06 0.93
N GLY A 166 -1.75 -4.08 1.49
CA GLY A 166 -2.37 -4.02 2.81
C GLY A 166 -1.36 -3.88 3.94
N THR A 167 -0.23 -4.59 3.87
CA THR A 167 0.87 -4.45 4.85
C THR A 167 1.51 -3.06 4.77
N ALA A 168 1.80 -2.57 3.55
CA ALA A 168 2.36 -1.24 3.34
C ALA A 168 1.43 -0.14 3.86
N LEU A 169 0.13 -0.24 3.53
CA LEU A 169 -0.91 0.64 4.05
C LEU A 169 -0.93 0.62 5.59
N GLY A 170 -0.90 -0.57 6.19
CA GLY A 170 -0.86 -0.73 7.64
C GLY A 170 0.32 0.02 8.27
N ILE A 171 1.54 -0.20 7.78
CA ILE A 171 2.75 0.47 8.30
C ILE A 171 2.60 1.99 8.28
N ILE A 172 2.20 2.55 7.14
CA ILE A 172 2.08 4.00 6.96
C ILE A 172 0.96 4.58 7.84
N VAL A 173 -0.23 3.96 7.84
CA VAL A 173 -1.38 4.43 8.63
C VAL A 173 -1.10 4.36 10.13
N PHE A 174 -0.44 3.31 10.61
CA PHE A 174 -0.06 3.22 12.02
C PHE A 174 0.98 4.26 12.42
N GLU A 175 1.90 4.63 11.52
CA GLU A 175 2.83 5.72 11.76
C GLU A 175 2.12 7.08 11.82
N ILE A 176 1.20 7.36 10.88
CA ILE A 176 0.37 8.57 10.92
C ILE A 176 -0.41 8.62 12.24
N LYS A 177 -1.07 7.52 12.62
CA LYS A 177 -1.78 7.42 13.90
C LYS A 177 -0.87 7.70 15.09
N ARG A 178 0.32 7.09 15.13
CA ARG A 178 1.32 7.30 16.19
C ARG A 178 1.66 8.79 16.34
N GLN A 179 1.90 9.50 15.24
CA GLN A 179 2.23 10.92 15.28
C GLN A 179 1.05 11.78 15.74
N LEU A 180 -0.16 11.50 15.27
CA LEU A 180 -1.38 12.23 15.65
C LEU A 180 -1.78 12.00 17.11
N SER A 181 -1.67 10.77 17.62
CA SER A 181 -1.95 10.46 19.04
C SER A 181 -1.04 11.21 20.00
N MET A 182 0.23 11.44 19.63
CA MET A 182 1.15 12.26 20.45
C MET A 182 0.72 13.73 20.58
N ILE A 183 -0.09 14.26 19.65
CA ILE A 183 -0.66 15.60 19.77
C ILE A 183 -1.75 15.60 20.84
N GLN A 184 -2.62 14.59 20.81
CA GLN A 184 -3.74 14.45 21.75
C GLN A 184 -3.24 14.31 23.19
N GLU A 185 -2.22 13.47 23.41
CA GLU A 185 -1.58 13.30 24.72
C GLU A 185 -0.97 14.61 25.25
N LYS A 186 -0.23 15.36 24.41
CA LYS A 186 0.34 16.66 24.79
C LYS A 186 -0.71 17.74 25.07
N MET A 187 -1.85 17.69 24.40
CA MET A 187 -2.96 18.61 24.66
C MET A 187 -3.65 18.30 25.99
N ALA A 188 -3.82 17.01 26.32
CA ALA A 188 -4.37 16.58 27.61
C ALA A 188 -3.46 16.95 28.79
N ASP A 189 -2.14 16.72 28.69
CA ASP A 189 -1.19 17.09 29.74
C ASP A 189 -1.14 18.61 29.98
N LYS A 190 -1.29 19.42 28.93
CA LYS A 190 -1.35 20.88 29.06
C LYS A 190 -2.62 21.35 29.75
N SER A 191 -3.79 20.80 29.43
CA SER A 191 -5.04 21.18 30.11
C SER A 191 -5.01 20.89 31.60
N ASP A 192 -4.36 19.80 32.02
CA ASP A 192 -4.25 19.46 33.45
C ASP A 192 -3.28 20.38 34.19
N SER A 193 -2.24 20.91 33.51
CA SER A 193 -1.29 21.86 34.11
C SER A 193 -1.83 23.27 34.34
N TYR A 194 -2.92 23.68 33.66
CA TYR A 194 -3.58 24.98 33.87
C TYR A 194 -4.72 24.94 34.89
N ASN A 195 -5.07 23.75 35.39
CA ASN A 195 -6.11 23.56 36.41
C ASN A 195 -5.56 23.55 37.85
N TYR A 196 -4.35 24.09 38.07
CA TYR A 196 -3.70 24.24 39.38
C TYR A 196 -3.19 25.67 39.60
#